data_AF-Q5C082-F1
#
_entry.id   AF-Q5C082-F1
#
_cell.length_a   1.000
_cell.length_b   1.000
_cell.length_c   1.000
_cell.angle_alpha   90.00
_cell.angle_beta   90.00
_cell.angle_gamma   90.00
#
_symmetry.space_group_name_H-M   'P 1'
#
loop_
_entity.id
_entity.type
_entity.pdbx_description
1 polymer ?
#
loop_
_entity_poly.entity_id
_entity_poly.type
_entity_poly.pdbx_seq_one_letter_code
_entity_poly.pdbx_strand_id
1 'polypeptide(L)'
;RLQFVFVFLSLLPFLYAIYLFFPHFKMPLPQSLIYRDRSVTKYEVTEILRCPVTKFLGHMVSYLTFLMLITVATFRLDRTTISDDEDNWEVRYTEILSYDFRTSNVVMTKIQIILLFWILGQLCMECKQVYHYGLRYFFRSYYNFMDWVSIALYLASYSLRIIVDFKVQASMGQYEDALKVAQSILLNATCSASKFCSATETTTHEDYVNYRNKILIPETAYWLRGCRLWWAPDDPEYISDCLFALGNVLSFSRISYLMPAWELLGPLQISLARMVSDIIRFMALFTVMVIAFVVGLTNLYWYFANIIVSVDAHGQLIRYASGIPSFKR
;
A
#
# COMPACT_ATOMS: atom_id res chain seq x y z
N ARG A 1 23.16 -17.91 -16.90
CA ARG A 1 22.46 -17.92 -18.21
C ARG A 1 21.03 -18.45 -18.12
N LEU A 2 20.69 -19.45 -17.28
CA LEU A 2 19.29 -19.84 -17.02
C LEU A 2 18.46 -18.82 -16.20
N GLN A 3 19.09 -18.01 -15.35
CA GLN A 3 18.42 -16.95 -14.58
C GLN A 3 17.80 -15.85 -15.45
N PHE A 4 18.30 -15.69 -16.69
CA PHE A 4 17.74 -14.78 -17.67
C PHE A 4 16.37 -15.27 -18.18
N VAL A 5 16.16 -16.59 -18.27
CA VAL A 5 14.91 -17.18 -18.79
C VAL A 5 13.76 -16.96 -17.81
N PHE A 6 13.99 -17.09 -16.50
CA PHE A 6 12.92 -16.89 -15.50
C PHE A 6 12.43 -15.45 -15.38
N VAL A 7 13.33 -14.46 -15.57
CA VAL A 7 12.95 -13.04 -15.54
C VAL A 7 12.28 -12.63 -16.86
N PHE A 8 12.73 -13.18 -17.99
CA PHE A 8 12.18 -12.86 -19.32
C PHE A 8 10.86 -13.57 -19.60
N LEU A 9 10.63 -14.78 -19.06
CA LEU A 9 9.39 -15.54 -19.23
C LEU A 9 8.19 -14.82 -18.60
N SER A 10 8.41 -14.14 -17.48
CA SER A 10 7.40 -13.30 -16.81
C SER A 10 7.06 -12.01 -17.58
N LEU A 11 7.96 -11.55 -18.46
CA LEU A 11 7.84 -10.30 -19.23
C LEU A 11 7.42 -10.54 -20.70
N LEU A 12 7.42 -11.78 -21.15
CA LEU A 12 7.12 -12.19 -22.53
C LEU A 12 5.68 -11.85 -22.96
N PRO A 13 4.64 -11.98 -22.12
CA PRO A 13 3.27 -11.55 -22.47
C PRO A 13 3.17 -10.04 -22.69
N PHE A 14 3.94 -9.26 -21.92
CA PHE A 14 3.94 -7.80 -21.98
C PHE A 14 4.68 -7.28 -23.21
N LEU A 15 5.81 -7.90 -23.56
CA LEU A 15 6.56 -7.61 -24.78
C LEU A 15 5.79 -8.04 -26.05
N TYR A 16 5.05 -9.15 -26.00
CA TYR A 16 4.21 -9.59 -27.11
C TYR A 16 3.01 -8.64 -27.34
N ALA A 17 2.37 -8.17 -26.26
CA ALA A 17 1.31 -7.17 -26.35
C ALA A 17 1.81 -5.83 -26.93
N ILE A 18 3.01 -5.39 -26.55
CA ILE A 18 3.65 -4.18 -27.09
C ILE A 18 3.99 -4.35 -28.58
N TYR A 19 4.48 -5.52 -28.99
CA TYR A 19 4.77 -5.83 -30.39
C TYR A 19 3.51 -5.85 -31.26
N LEU A 20 2.40 -6.36 -30.74
CA LEU A 20 1.13 -6.47 -31.46
C LEU A 20 0.43 -5.11 -31.62
N PHE A 21 0.59 -4.19 -30.66
CA PHE A 21 0.04 -2.83 -30.73
C PHE A 21 0.92 -1.83 -31.51
N PHE A 22 2.22 -2.07 -31.63
CA PHE A 22 3.16 -1.15 -32.28
C PHE A 22 4.04 -1.87 -33.32
N PRO A 23 3.51 -2.22 -34.50
CA PRO A 23 4.25 -2.96 -35.54
C PRO A 23 5.45 -2.19 -36.14
N HIS A 24 5.63 -0.91 -35.81
CA HIS A 24 6.71 -0.06 -36.32
C HIS A 24 7.86 0.22 -35.34
N PHE A 25 7.83 -0.31 -34.11
CA PHE A 25 8.92 -0.09 -33.15
C PHE A 25 10.14 -0.98 -33.46
N LYS A 26 11.05 -0.47 -34.29
CA LYS A 26 12.42 -1.01 -34.41
C LYS A 26 13.20 -0.66 -33.14
N MET A 27 13.46 -1.63 -32.26
CA MET A 27 14.39 -1.43 -31.13
C MET A 27 15.80 -1.16 -31.68
N PRO A 28 16.45 -0.04 -31.30
CA PRO A 28 17.84 0.19 -31.65
C PRO A 28 18.74 -0.63 -30.72
N LEU A 29 19.64 -1.42 -31.30
CA LEU A 29 20.73 -2.07 -30.59
C LEU A 29 21.60 -1.03 -29.85
N PRO A 30 22.13 -1.35 -28.66
CA PRO A 30 22.78 -0.40 -27.75
C PRO A 30 24.14 0.16 -28.23
N GLN A 31 24.56 -0.14 -29.46
CA GLN A 31 25.81 0.37 -30.04
C GLN A 31 25.65 1.68 -30.83
N SER A 32 24.44 2.04 -31.30
CA SER A 32 24.23 3.29 -32.06
C SER A 32 23.91 4.52 -31.20
N LEU A 33 23.64 4.35 -29.89
CA LEU A 33 23.42 5.46 -28.96
C LEU A 33 24.70 6.06 -28.36
N ILE A 34 25.86 5.45 -28.63
CA ILE A 34 27.15 5.85 -28.05
C ILE A 34 27.90 6.88 -28.91
N TYR A 35 27.52 7.05 -30.19
CA TYR A 35 28.09 8.12 -31.02
C TYR A 35 27.21 9.38 -30.93
N ARG A 36 27.18 10.01 -29.75
CA ARG A 36 26.56 11.33 -29.58
C ARG A 36 27.62 12.38 -29.86
N ASP A 37 27.48 12.98 -31.03
CA ASP A 37 28.33 14.04 -31.55
C ASP A 37 28.46 15.18 -30.54
N ARG A 38 29.70 15.64 -30.36
CA ARG A 38 30.10 16.60 -29.32
C ARG A 38 29.96 18.02 -29.89
N SER A 39 28.74 18.46 -30.18
CA SER A 39 28.48 19.83 -30.61
C SER A 39 28.14 20.74 -29.43
N VAL A 40 28.88 21.85 -29.37
CA VAL A 40 29.08 22.77 -28.26
C VAL A 40 27.95 23.79 -28.14
N THR A 41 27.28 23.80 -27.00
CA THR A 41 26.81 25.02 -26.32
C THR A 41 27.13 24.85 -24.83
N LYS A 42 28.20 25.49 -24.37
CA LYS A 42 28.60 25.49 -22.96
C LYS A 42 27.66 26.44 -22.20
N TYR A 43 26.56 25.94 -21.69
CA TYR A 43 25.83 26.63 -20.64
C TYR A 43 26.60 26.45 -19.33
N GLU A 44 26.96 27.53 -18.64
CA GLU A 44 27.65 27.50 -17.33
C GLU A 44 26.94 26.57 -16.32
N VAL A 45 25.60 26.52 -16.41
CA VAL A 45 24.73 25.62 -15.63
C VAL A 45 25.06 24.14 -15.84
N THR A 46 25.46 23.72 -17.05
CA THR A 46 25.81 22.33 -17.35
C THR A 46 27.13 21.92 -16.69
N GLU A 47 28.04 22.88 -16.49
CA GLU A 47 29.30 22.65 -15.80
C GLU A 47 29.07 22.50 -14.28
N ILE A 48 28.18 23.33 -13.72
CA ILE A 48 27.71 23.21 -12.32
C ILE A 48 27.01 21.86 -12.08
N LEU A 49 26.15 21.40 -12.98
CA LEU A 49 25.44 20.11 -12.85
C LEU A 49 26.35 18.87 -13.01
N ARG A 50 27.55 19.03 -13.56
CA ARG A 50 28.52 17.93 -13.67
C ARG A 50 29.30 17.70 -12.37
N CYS A 51 29.33 18.70 -11.48
CA CYS A 51 29.99 18.62 -10.18
C CYS A 51 29.44 17.45 -9.35
N PRO A 52 30.29 16.64 -8.69
CA PRO A 52 29.85 15.53 -7.84
C PRO A 52 28.94 15.98 -6.70
N VAL A 53 29.19 17.16 -6.12
CA VAL A 53 28.41 17.71 -5.01
C VAL A 53 26.98 18.05 -5.43
N THR A 54 26.79 18.62 -6.62
CA THR A 54 25.46 18.98 -7.12
C THR A 54 24.65 17.75 -7.49
N LYS A 55 25.29 16.69 -8.01
CA LYS A 55 24.65 15.38 -8.20
C LYS A 55 24.23 14.76 -6.88
N PHE A 56 25.12 14.76 -5.90
CA PHE A 56 24.81 14.27 -4.55
C PHE A 56 23.60 15.03 -4.00
N LEU A 57 23.68 16.35 -3.88
CA LEU A 57 22.58 17.18 -3.38
C LEU A 57 21.28 17.02 -4.19
N GLY A 58 21.36 16.84 -5.50
CA GLY A 58 20.20 16.55 -6.35
C GLY A 58 19.50 15.26 -5.95
N HIS A 59 20.25 14.18 -5.71
CA HIS A 59 19.70 12.92 -5.19
C HIS A 59 19.10 13.10 -3.79
N MET A 60 19.72 13.91 -2.94
CA MET A 60 19.23 14.22 -1.59
C MET A 60 17.89 14.91 -1.61
N VAL A 61 17.79 16.02 -2.34
CA VAL A 61 16.58 16.84 -2.42
C VAL A 61 15.46 16.02 -3.05
N SER A 62 15.76 15.30 -4.13
CA SER A 62 14.83 14.35 -4.75
C SER A 62 14.31 13.36 -3.70
N TYR A 63 15.19 12.73 -2.92
CA TYR A 63 14.78 11.77 -1.90
C TYR A 63 13.92 12.40 -0.77
N LEU A 64 14.27 13.59 -0.31
CA LEU A 64 13.49 14.32 0.70
C LEU A 64 12.10 14.72 0.15
N THR A 65 12.01 15.13 -1.11
CA THR A 65 10.72 15.43 -1.75
C THR A 65 9.83 14.19 -1.85
N PHE A 66 10.41 13.02 -2.09
CA PHE A 66 9.69 11.74 -2.07
C PHE A 66 9.11 11.43 -0.68
N LEU A 67 9.91 11.60 0.37
CA LEU A 67 9.43 11.41 1.75
C LEU A 67 8.34 12.41 2.12
N MET A 68 8.47 13.66 1.69
CA MET A 68 7.42 14.67 1.87
C MET A 68 6.13 14.27 1.13
N LEU A 69 6.21 13.78 -0.11
CA LEU A 69 5.04 13.30 -0.86
C LEU A 69 4.36 12.11 -0.18
N ILE A 70 5.12 11.15 0.36
CA ILE A 70 4.57 10.03 1.16
C ILE A 70 3.87 10.57 2.40
N THR A 71 4.47 11.55 3.08
CA THR A 71 3.92 12.15 4.30
C THR A 71 2.61 12.89 3.99
N VAL A 72 2.57 13.68 2.91
CA VAL A 72 1.36 14.37 2.45
C VAL A 72 0.27 13.37 2.02
N ALA A 73 0.65 12.29 1.34
CA ALA A 73 -0.28 11.22 0.95
C ALA A 73 -0.90 10.51 2.18
N THR A 74 -0.12 10.37 3.27
CA THR A 74 -0.56 9.74 4.52
C THR A 74 -1.44 10.66 5.34
N PHE A 75 -1.07 11.94 5.42
CA PHE A 75 -1.84 12.91 6.22
C PHE A 75 -3.17 13.28 5.61
N ARG A 76 -3.49 12.83 4.37
CA ARG A 76 -4.72 13.13 3.62
C ARG A 76 -5.35 14.38 4.19
N LEU A 77 -4.73 15.54 3.90
CA LEU A 77 -5.24 16.86 4.30
C LEU A 77 -6.62 17.04 3.64
N ASP A 78 -7.60 16.31 4.17
CA ASP A 78 -9.01 16.48 3.93
C ASP A 78 -9.27 17.83 4.55
N ARG A 79 -9.37 18.79 3.66
CA ARG A 79 -9.70 20.15 3.99
C ARG A 79 -11.18 20.16 4.43
N THR A 80 -11.50 19.56 5.56
CA THR A 80 -12.78 19.73 6.28
C THR A 80 -12.75 21.02 7.11
N THR A 81 -12.09 22.07 6.60
CA THR A 81 -12.21 23.44 7.09
C THR A 81 -13.00 24.26 6.06
N ILE A 82 -14.05 23.67 5.49
CA ILE A 82 -15.08 24.41 4.79
C ILE A 82 -16.19 24.56 5.82
N SER A 83 -16.23 25.75 6.42
CA SER A 83 -17.36 26.39 7.09
C SER A 83 -18.60 25.53 7.29
N ASP A 84 -18.97 25.28 8.55
CA ASP A 84 -20.28 24.80 9.02
C ASP A 84 -21.44 25.78 8.70
N ASP A 85 -21.43 26.40 7.51
CA ASP A 85 -22.48 27.30 7.05
C ASP A 85 -23.34 26.62 5.97
N GLU A 86 -24.64 26.56 6.30
CA GLU A 86 -25.83 26.37 5.47
C GLU A 86 -25.89 25.19 4.48
N ASP A 87 -26.54 24.11 4.92
CA ASP A 87 -27.37 23.19 4.12
C ASP A 87 -26.85 22.76 2.74
N ASN A 88 -25.55 22.48 2.61
CA ASN A 88 -24.98 21.93 1.38
C ASN A 88 -25.28 20.43 1.23
N TRP A 89 -26.51 20.10 0.83
CA TRP A 89 -26.99 18.72 0.66
C TRP A 89 -26.19 17.94 -0.40
N GLU A 90 -25.56 18.61 -1.37
CA GLU A 90 -24.70 17.97 -2.39
C GLU A 90 -23.45 17.34 -1.76
N VAL A 91 -22.81 18.03 -0.80
CA VAL A 91 -21.63 17.50 -0.10
C VAL A 91 -22.01 16.26 0.70
N ARG A 92 -23.09 16.34 1.49
CA ARG A 92 -23.63 15.21 2.26
C ARG A 92 -24.02 14.02 1.37
N TYR A 93 -24.62 14.27 0.21
CA TYR A 93 -24.88 13.23 -0.79
C TYR A 93 -23.59 12.51 -1.22
N THR A 94 -22.54 13.26 -1.57
CA THR A 94 -21.27 12.67 -2.02
C THR A 94 -20.57 11.88 -0.91
N GLU A 95 -20.65 12.33 0.34
CA GLU A 95 -20.10 11.64 1.50
C GLU A 95 -20.80 10.30 1.75
N ILE A 96 -22.14 10.30 1.82
CA ILE A 96 -22.94 9.08 2.02
C ILE A 96 -22.68 8.08 0.90
N LEU A 97 -22.68 8.55 -0.35
CA LEU A 97 -22.43 7.69 -1.51
C LEU A 97 -21.03 7.06 -1.47
N SER A 98 -20.02 7.84 -1.09
CA SER A 98 -18.63 7.36 -0.98
C SER A 98 -18.43 6.37 0.18
N TYR A 99 -19.23 6.47 1.23
CA TYR A 99 -19.25 5.53 2.35
C TYR A 99 -19.94 4.23 1.97
N ASP A 100 -21.06 4.31 1.25
CA ASP A 100 -21.86 3.14 0.91
C ASP A 100 -21.28 2.36 -0.28
N PHE A 101 -20.75 3.06 -1.29
CA PHE A 101 -20.18 2.47 -2.50
C PHE A 101 -18.71 2.82 -2.70
N ARG A 102 -17.90 1.80 -2.97
CA ARG A 102 -16.46 1.96 -3.22
C ARG A 102 -16.27 2.72 -4.52
N THR A 103 -15.66 3.90 -4.48
CA THR A 103 -15.42 4.72 -5.68
C THR A 103 -14.00 4.50 -6.23
N SER A 104 -13.82 4.29 -7.54
CA SER A 104 -12.49 4.06 -8.16
C SER A 104 -11.51 5.23 -7.92
N ASN A 105 -12.02 6.46 -7.89
CA ASN A 105 -11.23 7.67 -7.55
C ASN A 105 -10.63 7.66 -6.14
N VAL A 106 -11.16 6.83 -5.23
CA VAL A 106 -10.66 6.70 -3.84
C VAL A 106 -9.50 5.70 -3.75
N VAL A 107 -9.45 4.72 -4.67
CA VAL A 107 -8.45 3.64 -4.68
C VAL A 107 -7.12 4.12 -5.26
N MET A 108 -7.15 4.91 -6.35
CA MET A 108 -5.95 5.44 -7.00
C MET A 108 -5.97 6.99 -7.08
N THR A 109 -5.40 7.64 -6.08
CA THR A 109 -5.30 9.11 -6.04
C THR A 109 -4.22 9.64 -6.99
N LYS A 110 -4.33 10.91 -7.41
CA LYS A 110 -3.31 11.58 -8.25
C LYS A 110 -1.91 11.52 -7.61
N ILE A 111 -1.83 11.66 -6.28
CA ILE A 111 -0.56 11.59 -5.54
C ILE A 111 0.03 10.17 -5.61
N GLN A 112 -0.79 9.14 -5.50
CA GLN A 112 -0.35 7.75 -5.63
C GLN A 112 0.22 7.42 -7.01
N ILE A 113 -0.34 8.01 -8.09
CA ILE A 113 0.21 7.86 -9.45
C ILE A 113 1.60 8.50 -9.57
N ILE A 114 1.78 9.70 -9.00
CA ILE A 114 3.09 10.38 -8.96
C ILE A 114 4.11 9.53 -8.18
N LEU A 115 3.71 9.01 -7.01
CA LEU A 115 4.54 8.12 -6.20
C LEU A 115 4.89 6.82 -6.95
N LEU A 116 3.95 6.22 -7.69
CA LEU A 116 4.20 5.03 -8.49
C LEU A 116 5.29 5.28 -9.55
N PHE A 117 5.18 6.39 -10.29
CA PHE A 117 6.21 6.77 -11.26
C PHE A 117 7.58 6.96 -10.59
N TRP A 118 7.59 7.55 -9.40
CA TRP A 118 8.80 7.74 -8.62
C TRP A 118 9.46 6.43 -8.22
N ILE A 119 8.67 5.49 -7.70
CA ILE A 119 9.14 4.15 -7.29
C ILE A 119 9.67 3.37 -8.50
N LEU A 120 9.02 3.48 -9.67
CA LEU A 120 9.52 2.90 -10.91
C LEU A 120 10.88 3.50 -11.32
N GLY A 121 11.07 4.81 -11.12
CA GLY A 121 12.37 5.47 -11.31
C GLY A 121 13.45 4.92 -10.38
N GLN A 122 13.13 4.72 -9.09
CA GLN A 122 14.05 4.10 -8.14
C GLN A 122 14.37 2.64 -8.51
N LEU A 123 13.38 1.86 -8.94
CA LEU A 123 13.58 0.50 -9.45
C LEU A 123 14.56 0.47 -10.62
N CYS A 124 14.41 1.38 -11.59
CA CYS A 124 15.31 1.46 -12.74
C CYS A 124 16.75 1.79 -12.32
N MET A 125 16.91 2.69 -11.34
CA MET A 125 18.21 3.05 -10.77
C MET A 125 18.89 1.85 -10.10
N GLU A 126 18.17 1.11 -9.25
CA GLU A 126 18.70 -0.09 -8.59
C GLU A 126 19.00 -1.22 -9.59
N CYS A 127 18.15 -1.43 -10.60
CA CYS A 127 18.41 -2.40 -11.67
C CYS A 127 19.71 -2.09 -12.41
N LYS A 128 19.98 -0.81 -12.70
CA LYS A 128 21.24 -0.37 -13.29
C LYS A 128 22.43 -0.63 -12.35
N GLN A 129 22.27 -0.38 -11.06
CA GLN A 129 23.29 -0.65 -10.05
C GLN A 129 23.63 -2.15 -9.96
N VAL A 130 22.61 -3.00 -9.88
CA VAL A 130 22.76 -4.47 -9.88
C VAL A 130 23.46 -4.96 -11.13
N TYR A 131 23.14 -4.38 -12.30
CA TYR A 131 23.78 -4.73 -13.57
C TYR A 131 25.28 -4.46 -13.56
N HIS A 132 25.71 -3.31 -13.03
CA HIS A 132 27.13 -2.94 -13.01
C HIS A 132 27.96 -3.67 -11.96
N TYR A 133 27.44 -3.83 -10.73
CA TYR A 133 28.19 -4.48 -9.64
C TYR A 133 28.09 -6.01 -9.63
N GLY A 134 27.03 -6.57 -10.23
CA GLY A 134 26.70 -8.00 -10.16
C GLY A 134 25.93 -8.37 -8.89
N LEU A 135 25.04 -9.37 -9.02
CA LEU A 135 24.05 -9.75 -8.00
C LEU A 135 24.66 -10.13 -6.64
N ARG A 136 25.76 -10.91 -6.63
CA ARG A 136 26.39 -11.38 -5.39
C ARG A 136 26.99 -10.25 -4.55
N TYR A 137 27.63 -9.29 -5.21
CA TYR A 137 28.25 -8.16 -4.50
C TYR A 137 27.19 -7.16 -4.04
N PHE A 138 26.13 -6.99 -4.82
CA PHE A 138 25.01 -6.12 -4.47
C PHE A 138 24.37 -6.50 -3.13
N PHE A 139 23.96 -7.77 -2.97
CA PHE A 139 23.27 -8.23 -1.76
C PHE A 139 24.17 -8.40 -0.53
N ARG A 140 25.50 -8.26 -0.67
CA ARG A 140 26.40 -8.30 0.49
C ARG A 140 26.35 -7.02 1.33
N SER A 141 25.87 -5.91 0.75
CA SER A 141 25.62 -4.68 1.48
C SER A 141 24.22 -4.68 2.06
N TYR A 142 24.10 -4.59 3.40
CA TYR A 142 22.81 -4.54 4.11
C TYR A 142 21.91 -3.42 3.60
N TYR A 143 22.53 -2.30 3.26
CA TYR A 143 21.91 -1.12 2.68
C TYR A 143 21.23 -1.38 1.33
N ASN A 144 21.96 -1.93 0.37
CA ASN A 144 21.41 -2.28 -0.94
C ASN A 144 20.27 -3.32 -0.82
N PHE A 145 20.39 -4.24 0.14
CA PHE A 145 19.34 -5.22 0.42
C PHE A 145 18.08 -4.53 0.97
N MET A 146 18.23 -3.60 1.92
CA MET A 146 17.12 -2.81 2.47
C MET A 146 16.41 -1.99 1.38
N ASP A 147 17.17 -1.38 0.47
CA ASP A 147 16.62 -0.62 -0.66
C ASP A 147 15.80 -1.54 -1.59
N TRP A 148 16.33 -2.72 -1.91
CA TRP A 148 15.64 -3.71 -2.73
C TRP A 148 14.34 -4.22 -2.07
N VAL A 149 14.38 -4.50 -0.76
CA VAL A 149 13.20 -4.90 0.02
C VAL A 149 12.15 -3.79 0.03
N SER A 150 12.55 -2.53 0.23
CA SER A 150 11.62 -1.40 0.25
C SER A 150 10.90 -1.22 -1.10
N ILE A 151 11.62 -1.30 -2.22
CA ILE A 151 11.06 -1.20 -3.56
C ILE A 151 10.14 -2.39 -3.85
N ALA A 152 10.52 -3.61 -3.43
CA ALA A 152 9.69 -4.79 -3.59
C ALA A 152 8.36 -4.67 -2.82
N LEU A 153 8.38 -4.17 -1.58
CA LEU A 153 7.17 -3.93 -0.79
C LEU A 153 6.26 -2.89 -1.44
N TYR A 154 6.82 -1.81 -1.96
CA TYR A 154 6.05 -0.81 -2.71
C TYR A 154 5.43 -1.39 -3.97
N LEU A 155 6.20 -2.10 -4.79
CA LEU A 155 5.68 -2.72 -6.01
C LEU A 155 4.57 -3.73 -5.70
N ALA A 156 4.74 -4.55 -4.66
CA ALA A 156 3.71 -5.49 -4.22
C ALA A 156 2.42 -4.77 -3.78
N SER A 157 2.55 -3.70 -2.98
CA SER A 157 1.42 -2.87 -2.56
C SER A 157 0.67 -2.26 -3.75
N TYR A 158 1.39 -1.60 -4.67
CA TYR A 158 0.77 -0.99 -5.84
C TYR A 158 0.18 -2.03 -6.80
N SER A 159 0.78 -3.21 -6.92
CA SER A 159 0.23 -4.31 -7.72
C SER A 159 -1.15 -4.74 -7.18
N LEU A 160 -1.27 -4.89 -5.86
CA LEU A 160 -2.55 -5.22 -5.22
C LEU A 160 -3.58 -4.12 -5.43
N ARG A 161 -3.21 -2.84 -5.26
CA ARG A 161 -4.13 -1.71 -5.50
C ARG A 161 -4.62 -1.64 -6.94
N ILE A 162 -3.76 -1.92 -7.92
CA ILE A 162 -4.15 -1.99 -9.34
C ILE A 162 -5.14 -3.14 -9.57
N ILE A 163 -4.91 -4.31 -8.94
CA ILE A 163 -5.83 -5.44 -9.03
C ILE A 163 -7.19 -5.09 -8.40
N VAL A 164 -7.19 -4.42 -7.25
CA VAL A 164 -8.41 -3.95 -6.59
C VAL A 164 -9.16 -2.97 -7.49
N ASP A 165 -8.47 -1.96 -8.03
CA ASP A 165 -9.09 -0.97 -8.92
C ASP A 165 -9.72 -1.63 -10.16
N PHE A 166 -9.03 -2.59 -10.78
CA PHE A 166 -9.59 -3.34 -11.91
C PHE A 166 -10.86 -4.12 -11.54
N LYS A 167 -10.87 -4.79 -10.38
CA LYS A 167 -12.06 -5.52 -9.90
C LYS A 167 -13.21 -4.58 -9.54
N VAL A 168 -12.90 -3.44 -8.95
CA VAL A 168 -13.89 -2.40 -8.61
C VAL A 168 -14.49 -1.82 -9.88
N GLN A 169 -13.68 -1.47 -10.87
CA GLN A 169 -14.16 -0.98 -12.17
C GLN A 169 -15.03 -2.01 -12.90
N ALA A 170 -14.62 -3.29 -12.88
CA ALA A 170 -15.42 -4.37 -13.47
C ALA A 170 -16.79 -4.52 -12.76
N SER A 171 -16.81 -4.44 -11.43
CA SER A 171 -18.05 -4.47 -10.65
C SER A 171 -18.91 -3.24 -10.91
N MET A 172 -18.32 -2.05 -11.02
CA MET A 172 -19.06 -0.83 -11.35
C MET A 172 -19.73 -0.91 -12.72
N GLY A 173 -19.02 -1.42 -13.73
CA GLY A 173 -19.59 -1.61 -15.06
C GLY A 173 -20.76 -2.59 -15.08
N GLN A 174 -20.72 -3.65 -14.26
CA GLN A 174 -21.81 -4.62 -14.15
C GLN A 174 -23.06 -4.04 -13.45
N TYR A 175 -22.87 -3.16 -12.46
CA TYR A 175 -23.95 -2.58 -11.65
C TYR A 175 -24.26 -1.13 -12.02
N GLU A 176 -23.85 -0.65 -13.20
CA GLU A 176 -23.93 0.77 -13.59
C GLU A 176 -25.38 1.30 -13.50
N ASP A 177 -26.34 0.57 -14.05
CA ASP A 177 -27.75 0.98 -14.05
C ASP A 177 -28.35 0.99 -12.64
N ALA A 178 -28.00 -0.01 -11.83
CA ALA A 178 -28.44 -0.08 -10.43
C ALA A 178 -27.82 1.06 -9.59
N LEU A 179 -26.57 1.43 -9.87
CA LEU A 179 -25.89 2.53 -9.19
C LEU A 179 -26.53 3.87 -9.55
N LYS A 180 -26.91 4.11 -10.82
CA LYS A 180 -27.62 5.33 -11.25
C LYS A 180 -28.97 5.48 -10.53
N VAL A 181 -29.70 4.38 -10.33
CA VAL A 181 -30.96 4.39 -9.57
C VAL A 181 -30.70 4.65 -8.08
N ALA A 182 -29.67 4.03 -7.49
CA ALA A 182 -29.31 4.30 -6.09
C ALA A 182 -28.94 5.78 -5.88
N GLN A 183 -28.23 6.37 -6.85
CA GLN A 183 -27.86 7.78 -6.86
C GLN A 183 -29.08 8.70 -6.95
N SER A 184 -30.04 8.42 -7.84
CA SER A 184 -31.23 9.26 -7.98
C SER A 184 -32.12 9.24 -6.72
N ILE A 185 -32.28 8.07 -6.08
CA ILE A 185 -33.03 7.93 -4.83
C ILE A 185 -32.32 8.69 -3.70
N LEU A 186 -31.01 8.54 -3.57
CA LEU A 186 -30.24 9.24 -2.53
C LEU A 186 -30.26 10.77 -2.74
N LEU A 187 -30.15 11.23 -3.98
CA LEU A 187 -30.23 12.65 -4.31
C LEU A 187 -31.59 13.23 -3.92
N ASN A 188 -32.68 12.51 -4.23
CA ASN A 188 -34.02 12.91 -3.80
C ASN A 188 -34.15 12.93 -2.26
N ALA A 189 -33.66 11.90 -1.57
CA ALA A 189 -33.72 11.82 -0.11
C ALA A 189 -32.94 12.94 0.60
N THR A 190 -31.72 13.23 0.14
CA THR A 190 -30.88 14.31 0.69
C THR A 190 -31.41 15.71 0.37
N CYS A 191 -31.97 15.92 -0.83
CA CYS A 191 -32.65 17.16 -1.21
C CYS A 191 -33.93 17.37 -0.39
N SER A 192 -34.76 16.33 -0.20
CA SER A 192 -35.97 16.41 0.65
C SER A 192 -35.68 16.78 2.11
N ALA A 193 -34.47 16.52 2.60
CA ALA A 193 -34.03 16.93 3.93
C ALA A 193 -33.51 18.39 3.99
N SER A 194 -33.29 19.02 2.83
CA SER A 194 -32.89 20.43 2.71
C SER A 194 -34.10 21.35 2.70
N LYS A 195 -33.97 22.52 3.34
CA LYS A 195 -35.00 23.58 3.33
C LYS A 195 -35.31 24.13 1.93
N PHE A 196 -34.41 23.92 0.97
CA PHE A 196 -34.49 24.47 -0.38
C PHE A 196 -35.31 23.60 -1.36
N CYS A 197 -35.60 22.34 -1.01
CA CYS A 197 -36.38 21.44 -1.85
C CYS A 197 -37.81 21.25 -1.29
N SER A 198 -38.82 21.38 -2.16
CA SER A 198 -40.22 21.12 -1.80
C SER A 198 -40.53 19.63 -2.03
N ALA A 199 -40.66 18.85 -0.96
CA ALA A 199 -41.01 17.43 -1.07
C ALA A 199 -42.13 17.04 -0.10
N THR A 200 -43.08 16.26 -0.62
CA THR A 200 -44.36 15.88 -0.02
C THR A 200 -44.34 14.47 0.63
N GLU A 201 -43.17 13.82 0.76
CA GLU A 201 -43.07 12.43 1.20
C GLU A 201 -41.97 12.21 2.25
N THR A 202 -42.34 11.55 3.34
CA THR A 202 -41.52 11.35 4.55
C THR A 202 -40.67 10.07 4.54
N THR A 203 -40.75 9.22 3.53
CA THR A 203 -40.16 7.85 3.53
C THR A 203 -38.94 7.63 2.64
N THR A 204 -38.42 8.69 2.00
CA THR A 204 -37.37 8.59 0.96
C THR A 204 -36.03 8.01 1.44
N HIS A 205 -35.66 8.23 2.70
CA HIS A 205 -34.42 7.68 3.26
C HIS A 205 -34.50 6.17 3.51
N GLU A 206 -35.63 5.67 4.01
CA GLU A 206 -35.83 4.24 4.22
C GLU A 206 -35.83 3.48 2.88
N ASP A 207 -36.43 4.07 1.85
CA ASP A 207 -36.42 3.52 0.49
C ASP A 207 -35.00 3.41 -0.08
N TYR A 208 -34.14 4.41 0.15
CA TYR A 208 -32.72 4.34 -0.21
C TYR A 208 -32.01 3.18 0.50
N VAL A 209 -32.16 3.10 1.83
CA VAL A 209 -31.49 2.07 2.64
C VAL A 209 -31.94 0.66 2.22
N ASN A 210 -33.23 0.47 1.99
CA ASN A 210 -33.79 -0.79 1.51
C ASN A 210 -33.25 -1.17 0.12
N TYR A 211 -33.17 -0.21 -0.80
CA TYR A 211 -32.62 -0.42 -2.14
C TYR A 211 -31.11 -0.72 -2.11
N ARG A 212 -30.35 0.03 -1.33
CA ARG A 212 -28.91 -0.16 -1.11
C ARG A 212 -28.60 -1.54 -0.54
N ASN A 213 -29.35 -1.98 0.48
CA ASN A 213 -29.22 -3.32 1.03
C ASN A 213 -29.51 -4.39 -0.03
N LYS A 214 -30.55 -4.21 -0.84
CA LYS A 214 -30.87 -5.15 -1.94
C LYS A 214 -29.73 -5.32 -2.95
N ILE A 215 -29.03 -4.23 -3.29
CA ILE A 215 -27.88 -4.27 -4.22
C ILE A 215 -26.66 -4.96 -3.62
N LEU A 216 -26.41 -4.79 -2.31
CA LEU A 216 -25.16 -5.24 -1.66
C LEU A 216 -25.22 -6.65 -1.05
N ILE A 217 -26.40 -7.29 -1.05
CA ILE A 217 -26.60 -8.68 -0.58
C ILE A 217 -25.80 -9.70 -1.40
N PRO A 218 -25.85 -9.72 -2.76
CA PRO A 218 -25.14 -10.73 -3.54
C PRO A 218 -23.62 -10.67 -3.34
N GLU A 219 -22.97 -11.83 -3.30
CA GLU A 219 -21.50 -11.92 -3.18
C GLU A 219 -20.77 -11.25 -4.35
N THR A 220 -21.38 -11.22 -5.54
CA THR A 220 -20.85 -10.55 -6.73
C THR A 220 -20.73 -9.03 -6.55
N ALA A 221 -21.52 -8.43 -5.65
CA ALA A 221 -21.47 -7.01 -5.33
C ALA A 221 -20.44 -6.68 -4.23
N TYR A 222 -19.62 -7.65 -3.80
CA TYR A 222 -18.60 -7.44 -2.76
C TYR A 222 -17.69 -6.24 -3.06
N TRP A 223 -17.17 -6.15 -4.29
CA TRP A 223 -16.26 -5.08 -4.72
C TRP A 223 -16.91 -3.70 -4.78
N LEU A 224 -18.24 -3.64 -4.70
CA LEU A 224 -19.02 -2.40 -4.66
C LEU A 224 -19.15 -1.83 -3.24
N ARG A 225 -18.92 -2.64 -2.19
CA ARG A 225 -19.07 -2.21 -0.79
C ARG A 225 -18.03 -1.14 -0.43
N GLY A 226 -18.48 0.08 -0.11
CA GLY A 226 -17.59 1.19 0.25
C GLY A 226 -17.01 1.08 1.65
N CYS A 227 -17.84 0.74 2.64
CA CYS A 227 -17.42 0.75 4.04
C CYS A 227 -16.41 -0.37 4.35
N ARG A 228 -15.24 0.04 4.87
CA ARG A 228 -14.14 -0.83 5.27
C ARG A 228 -14.56 -1.92 6.26
N LEU A 229 -15.54 -1.65 7.13
CA LEU A 229 -16.02 -2.62 8.12
C LEU A 229 -16.65 -3.88 7.51
N TRP A 230 -17.12 -3.81 6.26
CA TRP A 230 -17.81 -4.92 5.60
C TRP A 230 -16.94 -5.68 4.60
N TRP A 231 -15.65 -5.35 4.53
CA TRP A 231 -14.68 -6.09 3.74
C TRP A 231 -14.25 -7.37 4.46
N ALA A 232 -13.96 -8.39 3.68
CA ALA A 232 -13.46 -9.64 4.21
C ALA A 232 -12.06 -9.44 4.83
N PRO A 233 -11.69 -10.21 5.87
CA PRO A 233 -10.36 -10.08 6.51
C PRO A 233 -9.18 -10.29 5.56
N ASP A 234 -9.39 -11.02 4.47
CA ASP A 234 -8.43 -11.33 3.41
C ASP A 234 -8.48 -10.36 2.23
N ASP A 235 -9.17 -9.21 2.36
CA ASP A 235 -9.25 -8.21 1.29
C ASP A 235 -7.84 -7.73 0.87
N PRO A 236 -7.49 -7.76 -0.43
CA PRO A 236 -6.17 -7.36 -0.90
C PRO A 236 -5.82 -5.89 -0.60
N GLU A 237 -6.82 -5.03 -0.38
CA GLU A 237 -6.58 -3.63 0.00
C GLU A 237 -5.87 -3.54 1.37
N TYR A 238 -6.24 -4.39 2.34
CA TYR A 238 -5.59 -4.43 3.66
C TYR A 238 -4.12 -4.83 3.56
N ILE A 239 -3.86 -5.88 2.78
CA ILE A 239 -2.50 -6.36 2.54
C ILE A 239 -1.71 -5.23 1.84
N SER A 240 -2.31 -4.53 0.88
CA SER A 240 -1.67 -3.43 0.19
C SER A 240 -1.30 -2.27 1.12
N ASP A 241 -2.17 -1.92 2.07
CA ASP A 241 -1.94 -0.86 3.06
C ASP A 241 -0.81 -1.25 4.02
N CYS A 242 -0.79 -2.49 4.51
CA CYS A 242 0.26 -3.00 5.37
C CYS A 242 1.63 -2.97 4.67
N LEU A 243 1.70 -3.46 3.42
CA LEU A 243 2.93 -3.43 2.63
C LEU A 243 3.39 -2.00 2.34
N PHE A 244 2.46 -1.09 2.06
CA PHE A 244 2.75 0.33 1.86
C PHE A 244 3.33 0.97 3.12
N ALA A 245 2.74 0.69 4.29
CA ALA A 245 3.21 1.21 5.58
C ALA A 245 4.61 0.69 5.92
N LEU A 246 4.88 -0.60 5.71
CA LEU A 246 6.21 -1.17 5.89
C LEU A 246 7.23 -0.55 4.92
N GLY A 247 6.85 -0.36 3.66
CA GLY A 247 7.66 0.37 2.67
C GLY A 247 8.00 1.79 3.14
N ASN A 248 7.04 2.51 3.72
CA ASN A 248 7.24 3.87 4.24
C ASN A 248 8.26 3.91 5.39
N VAL A 249 8.16 2.98 6.34
CA VAL A 249 9.14 2.89 7.45
C VAL A 249 10.55 2.65 6.91
N LEU A 250 10.71 1.73 5.96
CA LEU A 250 12.01 1.48 5.34
C LEU A 250 12.52 2.68 4.53
N SER A 251 11.64 3.42 3.86
CA SER A 251 12.01 4.67 3.21
C SER A 251 12.56 5.68 4.21
N PHE A 252 11.89 5.93 5.34
CA PHE A 252 12.46 6.84 6.34
C PHE A 252 13.81 6.38 6.87
N SER A 253 14.02 5.07 7.02
CA SER A 253 15.33 4.52 7.45
C SER A 253 16.47 4.82 6.46
N ARG A 254 16.15 5.04 5.19
CA ARG A 254 17.10 5.37 4.11
C ARG A 254 17.79 6.72 4.30
N ILE A 255 17.26 7.60 5.15
CA ILE A 255 17.93 8.85 5.58
C ILE A 255 19.29 8.54 6.23
N SER A 256 19.50 7.33 6.77
CA SER A 256 20.79 6.91 7.29
C SER A 256 21.92 6.91 6.25
N TYR A 257 21.63 6.91 4.95
CA TYR A 257 22.67 7.10 3.92
C TYR A 257 23.34 8.47 3.94
N LEU A 258 22.69 9.42 4.60
CA LEU A 258 23.09 10.82 4.59
C LEU A 258 24.00 11.15 5.76
N MET A 259 23.86 10.39 6.86
CA MET A 259 24.62 10.56 8.08
C MET A 259 26.14 10.49 7.89
N PRO A 260 26.74 9.64 7.02
CA PRO A 260 28.19 9.62 6.82
C PRO A 260 28.76 10.88 6.19
N ALA A 261 27.94 11.68 5.51
CA ALA A 261 28.37 12.93 4.88
C ALA A 261 28.55 14.06 5.92
N TRP A 262 28.02 13.89 7.14
CA TRP A 262 28.14 14.85 8.23
C TRP A 262 29.29 14.47 9.16
N GLU A 263 30.15 15.43 9.49
CA GLU A 263 31.34 15.23 10.34
C GLU A 263 31.00 14.65 11.73
N LEU A 264 29.90 15.11 12.33
CA LEU A 264 29.48 14.68 13.66
C LEU A 264 28.75 13.33 13.65
N LEU A 265 27.93 13.06 12.62
CA LEU A 265 27.04 11.88 12.60
C LEU A 265 27.71 10.64 12.01
N GLY A 266 28.74 10.79 11.18
CA GLY A 266 29.45 9.66 10.56
C GLY A 266 30.06 8.68 11.58
N PRO A 267 30.89 9.15 12.53
CA PRO A 267 31.48 8.27 13.56
C PRO A 267 30.42 7.59 14.43
N LEU A 268 29.32 8.29 14.73
CA LEU A 268 28.20 7.77 15.50
C LEU A 268 27.47 6.64 14.77
N GLN A 269 27.26 6.76 13.46
CA GLN A 269 26.63 5.70 12.68
C GLN A 269 27.50 4.45 12.60
N ILE A 270 28.82 4.62 12.46
CA ILE A 270 29.78 3.51 12.40
C ILE A 270 29.83 2.77 13.75
N SER A 271 29.78 3.47 14.88
CA SER A 271 29.71 2.84 16.19
C SER A 271 28.38 2.10 16.38
N LEU A 272 27.26 2.71 16.01
CA LEU A 272 25.92 2.10 16.06
C LEU A 272 25.86 0.81 15.23
N ALA A 273 26.37 0.83 13.98
CA ALA A 273 26.35 -0.35 13.11
C ALA A 273 27.12 -1.55 13.72
N ARG A 274 28.24 -1.29 14.40
CA ARG A 274 28.99 -2.35 15.10
C ARG A 274 28.23 -2.89 16.31
N MET A 275 27.63 -2.01 17.11
CA MET A 275 26.81 -2.41 18.26
C MET A 275 25.59 -3.24 17.84
N VAL A 276 24.92 -2.87 16.74
CA VAL A 276 23.79 -3.64 16.21
C VAL A 276 24.19 -5.07 15.85
N SER A 277 25.38 -5.28 15.28
CA SER A 277 25.87 -6.63 14.98
C SER A 277 26.06 -7.47 16.25
N ASP A 278 26.46 -6.86 17.37
CA ASP A 278 26.59 -7.56 18.64
C ASP A 278 25.21 -7.84 19.27
N ILE A 279 24.27 -6.90 19.15
CA ILE A 279 22.87 -7.09 19.57
C ILE A 279 22.23 -8.26 18.81
N ILE A 280 22.45 -8.38 17.50
CA ILE A 280 21.90 -9.49 16.70
C ILE A 280 22.38 -10.84 17.22
N ARG A 281 23.66 -10.95 17.63
CA ARG A 281 24.20 -12.18 18.22
C ARG A 281 23.53 -12.51 19.55
N PHE A 282 23.29 -11.50 20.39
CA PHE A 282 22.57 -11.67 21.66
C PHE A 282 21.10 -12.06 21.43
N MET A 283 20.43 -11.43 20.46
CA MET A 283 19.03 -11.73 20.12
C MET A 283 18.85 -13.18 19.64
N ALA A 284 19.83 -13.77 18.97
CA ALA A 284 19.79 -15.18 18.59
C ALA A 284 19.73 -16.11 19.82
N LEU A 285 20.56 -15.86 20.83
CA LEU A 285 20.53 -16.61 22.10
C LEU A 285 19.24 -16.38 22.87
N PHE A 286 18.79 -15.12 22.93
CA PHE A 286 17.51 -14.75 23.57
C PHE A 286 16.31 -15.44 22.91
N THR A 287 16.30 -15.56 21.57
CA THR A 287 15.21 -16.21 20.84
C THR A 287 15.11 -17.71 21.19
N VAL A 288 16.24 -18.41 21.32
CA VAL A 288 16.26 -19.81 21.76
C VAL A 288 15.66 -19.96 23.15
N MET A 289 16.04 -19.08 24.08
CA MET A 289 15.49 -19.05 25.44
C MET A 289 13.97 -18.79 25.40
N VAL A 290 13.51 -17.79 24.65
CA VAL A 290 12.07 -17.47 24.53
C VAL A 290 11.30 -18.66 23.96
N ILE A 291 11.82 -19.34 22.93
CA ILE A 291 11.16 -20.53 22.37
C ILE A 291 11.05 -21.64 23.42
N ALA A 292 12.09 -21.90 24.22
CA ALA A 292 12.04 -22.90 25.28
C ALA A 292 10.94 -22.57 26.32
N PHE A 293 10.82 -21.29 26.72
CA PHE A 293 9.75 -20.85 27.60
C PHE A 293 8.37 -20.94 26.96
N VAL A 294 8.21 -20.54 25.70
CA VAL A 294 6.94 -20.63 24.96
C VAL A 294 6.47 -22.08 24.87
N VAL A 295 7.38 -23.03 24.57
CA VAL A 295 7.05 -24.46 24.54
C VAL A 295 6.66 -24.95 25.93
N GLY A 296 7.40 -24.58 26.97
CA GLY A 296 7.09 -24.96 28.36
C GLY A 296 5.74 -24.42 28.83
N LEU A 297 5.45 -23.14 28.58
CA LEU A 297 4.19 -22.49 28.94
C LEU A 297 3.02 -23.04 28.11
N THR A 298 3.21 -23.26 26.81
CA THR A 298 2.16 -23.86 25.97
C THR A 298 1.83 -25.26 26.49
N ASN A 299 2.83 -26.09 26.81
CA ASN A 299 2.59 -27.42 27.38
C ASN A 299 1.87 -27.36 28.73
N LEU A 300 2.18 -26.38 29.58
CA LEU A 300 1.52 -26.20 30.88
C LEU A 300 0.06 -25.74 30.72
N TYR A 301 -0.18 -24.76 29.85
CA TYR A 301 -1.49 -24.12 29.70
C TYR A 301 -2.41 -24.78 28.68
N TRP A 302 -1.91 -25.69 27.83
CA TRP A 302 -2.69 -26.40 26.83
C TRP A 302 -3.92 -27.12 27.43
N TYR A 303 -3.80 -27.66 28.64
CA TYR A 303 -4.89 -28.32 29.34
C TYR A 303 -6.03 -27.37 29.71
N PHE A 304 -5.72 -26.11 30.04
CA PHE A 304 -6.70 -25.11 30.44
C PHE A 304 -7.40 -24.46 29.24
N ALA A 305 -6.76 -24.45 28.07
CA ALA A 305 -7.36 -23.92 26.84
C ALA A 305 -8.64 -24.66 26.41
N ASN A 306 -8.79 -25.94 26.80
CA ASN A 306 -9.95 -26.77 26.48
C ASN A 306 -11.01 -26.82 27.58
N ILE A 307 -10.89 -26.01 28.65
CA ILE A 307 -11.91 -25.94 29.71
C ILE A 307 -13.00 -24.98 29.26
N ILE A 308 -14.18 -25.52 28.98
CA ILE A 308 -15.39 -24.75 28.70
C ILE A 308 -16.11 -24.54 30.03
N VAL A 309 -16.23 -23.28 30.45
CA VAL A 309 -17.03 -22.90 31.63
C VAL A 309 -18.43 -22.55 31.14
N SER A 310 -19.40 -23.45 31.35
CA SER A 310 -20.81 -23.12 31.16
C SER A 310 -21.37 -22.57 32.47
N VAL A 311 -21.84 -21.33 32.45
CA VAL A 311 -22.53 -20.67 33.57
C VAL A 311 -24.02 -20.72 33.29
N ASP A 312 -24.79 -21.31 34.20
CA ASP A 312 -26.25 -21.37 34.08
C ASP A 312 -26.85 -19.96 34.27
N ALA A 313 -27.94 -19.64 33.55
CA ALA A 313 -28.47 -18.27 33.44
C ALA A 313 -28.98 -17.66 34.76
N HIS A 314 -29.10 -18.47 35.83
CA HIS A 314 -29.46 -18.04 37.17
C HIS A 314 -28.26 -17.91 38.13
N GLY A 315 -27.02 -18.03 37.63
CA GLY A 315 -25.80 -17.77 38.38
C GLY A 315 -25.48 -18.75 39.52
N GLN A 316 -26.26 -19.82 39.68
CA GLN A 316 -26.14 -20.75 40.82
C GLN A 316 -25.32 -22.01 40.55
N LEU A 317 -25.05 -22.36 39.27
CA LEU A 317 -24.30 -23.57 38.93
C LEU A 317 -23.23 -23.29 37.87
N ILE A 318 -21.96 -23.40 38.25
CA ILE A 318 -20.81 -23.37 37.34
C ILE A 318 -20.43 -24.82 37.04
N ARG A 319 -20.65 -25.28 35.81
CA ARG A 319 -20.18 -26.62 35.38
C ARG A 319 -18.87 -26.46 34.62
N TYR A 320 -17.83 -27.11 35.12
CA TYR A 320 -16.54 -27.23 34.43
C TYR A 320 -16.62 -28.45 33.51
N ALA A 321 -16.70 -28.25 32.20
CA ALA A 321 -16.56 -29.33 31.23
C ALA A 321 -15.19 -29.18 30.57
N SER A 322 -14.24 -30.06 30.89
CA SER A 322 -13.00 -30.13 30.10
C SER A 322 -13.29 -30.88 28.81
N GLY A 323 -12.86 -30.33 27.67
CA GLY A 323 -12.96 -30.98 26.36
C GLY A 323 -12.09 -32.23 26.20
N ILE A 324 -11.43 -32.69 27.28
CA ILE A 324 -10.51 -33.81 27.27
C ILE A 324 -11.31 -35.12 27.37
N PRO A 325 -11.14 -36.06 26.43
CA PRO A 325 -11.90 -37.31 26.42
C PRO A 325 -11.72 -38.19 27.67
N SER A 326 -10.67 -37.98 28.47
CA SER A 326 -10.43 -38.72 29.73
C SER A 326 -11.32 -38.28 30.90
N PHE A 327 -11.98 -37.13 30.82
CA PHE A 327 -12.87 -36.60 31.87
C PHE A 327 -14.36 -36.62 31.47
N LYS A 328 -14.69 -37.14 30.29
CA LYS A 328 -16.06 -37.51 29.93
C LYS A 328 -16.41 -38.81 30.66
N ARG A 329 -16.90 -38.73 31.89
CA ARG A 329 -17.52 -39.87 32.56
C ARG A 329 -18.88 -39.48 33.12
#